data_AF-A0A972HMM8-F1
#
_entry.id   AF-A0A972HMM8-F1
#
_cell.length_a   1.000
_cell.length_b   1.000
_cell.length_c   1.000
_cell.angle_alpha   90.00
_cell.angle_beta   90.00
_cell.angle_gamma   90.00
#
_symmetry.space_group_name_H-M   'P 1'
#
loop_
_entity.id
_entity.type
_entity.pdbx_description
1 polymer ?
#
loop_
_entity_poly.entity_id
_entity_poly.type
_entity_poly.pdbx_seq_one_letter_code
_entity_poly.pdbx_strand_id
1 'polypeptide(L)'
;MSQLPFKLSILVFLITFLSGFYLKLSLLDNLIRSFVIYLIFSVLELVVLLIYNQTTYNFLKAQLKKNEEEAAPEQVPVQSPSSTGENQ
;
A
#
# COMPACT_ATOMS: atom_id res chain seq x y z
N MET A 1 9.48 -8.45 8.80
CA MET A 1 8.46 -9.47 8.46
C MET A 1 7.96 -9.30 7.01
N SER A 2 8.82 -9.40 5.98
CA SER A 2 8.41 -9.13 4.57
C SER A 2 8.32 -10.37 3.67
N GLN A 3 8.59 -11.58 4.18
CA GLN A 3 8.52 -12.82 3.39
C GLN A 3 7.19 -13.57 3.54
N LEU A 4 6.28 -13.07 4.37
CA LEU A 4 5.02 -13.72 4.66
C LEU A 4 4.14 -13.96 3.41
N PRO A 5 3.95 -12.98 2.49
CA PRO A 5 3.21 -13.23 1.25
C PRO A 5 3.88 -14.30 0.38
N PHE A 6 5.21 -14.21 0.21
CA PHE A 6 5.97 -15.23 -0.54
C PHE A 6 5.85 -16.65 0.04
N LYS A 7 5.85 -16.79 1.37
CA LYS A 7 5.64 -18.10 2.02
C LYS A 7 4.22 -18.61 1.80
N LEU A 8 3.23 -17.72 1.79
CA LEU A 8 1.83 -18.07 1.58
C LEU A 8 1.60 -18.57 0.15
N SER A 9 2.15 -17.89 -0.86
CA SER A 9 2.05 -18.32 -2.26
C SER A 9 2.74 -19.66 -2.52
N ILE A 10 3.92 -19.92 -1.93
CA ILE A 10 4.56 -21.24 -2.00
C ILE A 10 3.71 -22.32 -1.33
N LEU A 11 3.11 -22.01 -0.18
CA LEU A 11 2.24 -22.95 0.53
C LEU A 11 1.00 -23.30 -0.30
N VAL A 12 0.39 -22.31 -0.96
CA VAL A 12 -0.74 -22.51 -1.89
C VAL A 12 -0.33 -23.40 -3.05
N PHE A 13 0.85 -23.19 -3.63
CA PHE A 13 1.40 -24.05 -4.68
C PHE A 13 1.53 -25.50 -4.20
N LEU A 14 2.16 -25.71 -3.03
CA LEU A 14 2.37 -27.05 -2.47
C LEU A 14 1.03 -27.76 -2.19
N ILE A 15 0.08 -27.09 -1.55
CA ILE A 15 -1.25 -27.66 -1.26
C ILE A 15 -1.95 -28.03 -2.58
N THR A 16 -1.90 -27.17 -3.58
CA THR A 16 -2.52 -27.43 -4.88
C THR A 16 -1.86 -28.62 -5.57
N PHE A 17 -0.53 -28.69 -5.54
CA PHE A 17 0.23 -29.79 -6.13
C PHE A 17 -0.05 -31.11 -5.42
N LEU A 18 -0.09 -31.13 -4.09
CA LEU A 18 -0.47 -32.32 -3.32
C LEU A 18 -1.92 -32.73 -3.62
N SER A 19 -2.83 -31.77 -3.78
CA SER A 19 -4.24 -32.05 -4.10
C SER A 19 -4.42 -32.72 -5.47
N GLY A 20 -3.56 -32.41 -6.45
CA GLY A 20 -3.66 -33.05 -7.76
C GLY A 20 -3.22 -34.52 -7.76
N PHE A 21 -2.32 -34.92 -6.86
CA PHE A 21 -2.02 -36.35 -6.66
C PHE A 21 -3.22 -37.11 -6.08
N TYR A 22 -3.96 -36.49 -5.15
CA TYR A 22 -5.19 -37.08 -4.61
C TYR A 22 -6.24 -37.31 -5.71
N LEU A 23 -6.31 -36.40 -6.68
CA LEU A 23 -7.21 -36.48 -7.83
C LEU A 23 -6.70 -37.37 -8.97
N LYS A 24 -5.57 -38.08 -8.77
CA LYS A 24 -4.93 -38.97 -9.76
C LYS A 24 -4.64 -38.28 -11.10
N LEU A 25 -4.31 -36.99 -11.09
CA LEU A 25 -3.87 -36.32 -12.30
C LEU A 25 -2.48 -36.81 -12.74
N SER A 26 -2.26 -36.77 -14.06
CA SER A 26 -0.92 -36.83 -14.64
C SER A 26 0.00 -35.79 -13.97
N LEU A 27 1.27 -36.16 -13.77
CA LEU A 27 2.28 -35.28 -13.18
C LEU A 27 2.36 -33.92 -13.90
N LEU A 28 2.33 -33.95 -15.24
CA LEU A 28 2.46 -32.76 -16.06
C LEU A 28 1.21 -31.86 -15.93
N ASP A 29 0.02 -32.46 -15.96
CA ASP A 29 -1.24 -31.72 -15.82
C ASP A 29 -1.37 -31.11 -14.42
N ASN A 30 -0.96 -31.85 -13.40
CA ASN A 30 -0.94 -31.37 -12.02
C ASN A 30 0.05 -30.20 -11.84
N LEU A 31 1.23 -30.29 -12.44
CA LEU A 31 2.23 -29.24 -12.39
C LEU A 31 1.72 -27.96 -13.07
N ILE A 32 1.15 -28.06 -14.27
CA ILE A 32 0.57 -26.91 -14.99
C ILE A 32 -0.56 -26.30 -14.16
N ARG A 33 -1.49 -27.11 -13.66
CA ARG A 33 -2.61 -26.63 -12.84
C ARG A 33 -2.13 -25.89 -11.59
N SER A 34 -1.17 -26.47 -10.88
CA SER A 34 -0.60 -25.89 -9.66
C SER A 34 0.14 -24.59 -9.96
N PHE A 35 0.87 -24.54 -11.07
CA PHE A 35 1.57 -23.35 -11.53
C PHE A 35 0.61 -22.22 -11.89
N VAL A 36 -0.48 -22.51 -12.61
CA VAL A 36 -1.52 -21.52 -12.95
C VAL A 36 -2.15 -20.95 -11.68
N ILE A 37 -2.51 -21.80 -10.73
CA ILE A 37 -3.08 -21.37 -9.43
C ILE A 37 -2.07 -20.47 -8.68
N TYR A 38 -0.82 -20.89 -8.59
CA TYR A 38 0.25 -20.07 -7.99
C TYR A 38 0.37 -18.69 -8.65
N LEU A 39 0.28 -18.63 -9.98
CA LEU A 39 0.42 -17.38 -10.73
C LEU A 39 -0.74 -16.41 -10.45
N ILE A 40 -1.98 -16.93 -10.36
CA ILE A 40 -3.17 -16.14 -9.97
C ILE A 40 -2.98 -15.55 -8.57
N PHE A 41 -2.56 -16.37 -7.60
CA PHE A 41 -2.32 -15.90 -6.23
C PHE A 41 -1.18 -14.87 -6.16
N SER A 42 -0.13 -15.04 -6.96
CA SER A 42 0.98 -14.07 -7.04
C SER A 42 0.50 -12.69 -7.52
N VAL A 43 -0.39 -12.65 -8.51
CA VAL A 43 -1.00 -11.39 -8.99
C VAL A 43 -1.90 -10.76 -7.91
N LEU A 44 -2.72 -11.57 -7.23
CA LEU A 44 -3.56 -11.08 -6.14
C LEU A 44 -2.74 -10.48 -4.99
N GLU A 45 -1.67 -11.16 -4.57
CA GLU A 45 -0.74 -10.65 -3.56
C GLU A 45 -0.13 -9.32 -3.98
N LEU A 46 0.31 -9.19 -5.23
CA LEU A 46 0.86 -7.95 -5.76
C LEU A 46 -0.15 -6.80 -5.70
N VAL A 47 -1.41 -7.05 -6.06
CA VAL A 47 -2.49 -6.05 -5.98
C VAL A 47 -2.72 -5.59 -4.54
N VAL A 48 -2.78 -6.53 -3.59
CA VAL A 48 -2.93 -6.20 -2.16
C VAL A 48 -1.76 -5.35 -1.68
N LEU A 49 -0.53 -5.71 -2.06
CA LEU A 49 0.68 -4.96 -1.69
C LEU A 49 0.67 -3.54 -2.27
N LEU A 50 0.16 -3.39 -3.49
CA LEU A 50 0.06 -2.11 -4.17
C LEU A 50 -0.99 -1.19 -3.50
N ILE A 51 -2.15 -1.74 -3.13
CA ILE A 51 -3.19 -1.03 -2.37
C ILE A 51 -2.64 -0.61 -1.00
N TYR A 52 -1.95 -1.51 -0.30
CA TYR A 52 -1.34 -1.23 1.00
C TYR A 52 -0.31 -0.10 0.91
N ASN A 53 0.59 -0.17 -0.06
CA ASN A 53 1.58 0.88 -0.30
C ASN A 53 0.89 2.22 -0.59
N GLN A 54 -0.08 2.24 -1.50
CA GLN A 54 -0.76 3.48 -1.88
C GLN A 54 -1.54 4.11 -0.70
N THR A 55 -2.17 3.28 0.13
CA THR A 55 -2.84 3.74 1.36
C THR A 55 -1.84 4.35 2.34
N THR A 56 -0.69 3.69 2.52
CA THR A 56 0.38 4.17 3.41
C THR A 56 0.95 5.50 2.92
N TYR A 57 1.20 5.64 1.61
CA TYR A 57 1.68 6.88 1.00
C TYR A 57 0.67 8.03 1.17
N ASN A 58 -0.62 7.77 0.93
CA ASN A 58 -1.67 8.78 1.11
C ASN A 58 -1.78 9.26 2.57
N PHE A 59 -1.67 8.32 3.52
CA PHE A 59 -1.69 8.63 4.94
C PHE A 59 -0.48 9.48 5.36
N LEU A 60 0.73 9.09 4.94
CA LEU A 60 1.96 9.84 5.20
C LEU A 60 1.89 11.25 4.59
N LYS A 61 1.41 11.37 3.36
CA LYS A 61 1.22 12.67 2.68
C LYS A 61 0.23 13.57 3.42
N ALA A 62 -0.86 13.00 3.93
CA ALA A 62 -1.85 13.74 4.71
C ALA A 62 -1.29 14.24 6.04
N GLN A 63 -0.43 13.46 6.70
CA GLN A 63 0.27 13.90 7.91
C GLN A 63 1.30 15.00 7.63
N LEU A 64 2.07 14.87 6.54
CA LEU A 64 3.07 15.87 6.17
C LEU A 64 2.41 17.25 5.94
N LYS A 65 1.27 17.26 5.23
CA LYS A 65 0.51 18.49 4.97
C LYS A 65 -0.03 19.14 6.25
N LYS A 66 -0.51 18.33 7.22
CA LYS A 66 -0.98 18.86 8.51
C LYS A 66 0.15 19.52 9.30
N ASN A 67 1.35 18.92 9.29
CA ASN A 67 2.50 19.49 9.98
C ASN A 67 3.01 20.79 9.32
N GLU A 68 2.82 20.96 8.01
CA GLU A 68 3.15 22.21 7.30
C GLU A 68 2.13 23.32 7.57
N GLU A 69 0.83 23.01 7.69
CA GLU A 69 -0.23 23.97 8.03
C GLU A 69 -0.12 24.45 9.50
N GLU A 70 0.33 23.60 10.42
CA GLU A 70 0.54 23.96 11.83
C GLU A 70 1.88 24.68 12.07
N ALA A 71 2.84 24.59 11.14
CA ALA A 71 4.12 25.31 11.18
C ALA A 71 4.11 26.65 10.40
N ALA A 72 3.05 26.95 9.64
CA ALA A 72 2.87 28.26 9.03
C ALA A 72 2.48 29.26 10.14
N PRO A 73 3.29 30.29 10.42
CA PRO A 73 3.00 31.22 11.50
C PRO A 73 1.66 31.88 11.24
N GLU A 74 0.78 31.87 12.25
CA GLU A 74 -0.34 32.79 12.32
C GLU A 74 0.15 34.16 11.86
N GLN A 75 -0.34 34.60 10.70
CA GLN A 75 -0.19 35.97 10.27
C GLN A 75 -0.92 36.82 11.30
N VAL A 76 -0.19 37.26 12.33
CA VAL A 76 -0.62 38.35 13.21
C VAL A 76 -1.03 39.47 12.26
N PRO A 77 -2.30 39.91 12.28
CA PRO A 77 -2.76 40.94 11.36
C PRO A 77 -1.87 42.16 11.57
N VAL A 78 -1.18 42.55 10.50
CA VAL A 78 -0.33 43.74 10.45
C VAL A 78 -1.20 44.92 10.86
N GLN A 79 -1.01 45.36 12.10
CA GLN A 79 -1.59 46.60 12.62
C GLN A 79 -1.09 47.71 11.68
N SER A 80 -1.98 48.21 10.85
CA SER A 80 -1.66 49.31 9.94
C SER A 80 -1.26 50.53 10.78
N PRO A 81 -0.15 51.23 10.46
CA PRO A 81 0.15 52.48 11.13
C PRO A 81 -0.95 53.48 10.76
N SER A 82 -1.80 53.81 11.73
CA SER A 82 -2.74 54.91 11.62
C SER A 82 -1.94 56.19 11.45
N SER A 83 -1.78 56.63 10.20
CA SER A 83 -1.35 57.98 9.87
C SER A 83 -2.46 58.94 10.31
N THR A 84 -2.29 59.57 11.46
CA THR A 84 -2.97 60.84 11.75
C THR A 84 -1.91 61.92 11.70
N GLY A 85 -1.78 62.52 10.52
CA GLY A 85 -1.07 63.77 10.36
C GLY A 85 -1.79 64.90 11.09
N GLU A 86 -0.96 65.84 11.56
CA GLU A 86 -1.18 67.29 11.62
C GLU A 86 -2.57 67.81 12.03
N ASN A 87 -2.60 68.62 13.10
CA ASN A 87 -2.82 70.06 12.97
C ASN A 87 -2.74 70.78 14.34
N GLN A 88 -1.87 71.81 14.38
CA GLN A 88 -1.90 73.03 15.21
C GLN A 88 -1.54 72.95 16.70
#